data_AF-A0A174ECF5-F1
#
_entry.id   AF-A0A174ECF5-F1
#
_cell.length_a   1.000
_cell.length_b   1.000
_cell.length_c   1.000
_cell.angle_alpha   90.00
_cell.angle_beta   90.00
_cell.angle_gamma   90.00
#
_symmetry.space_group_name_H-M   'P 1'
#
loop_
_entity.id
_entity.type
_entity.pdbx_description
1 polymer ?
#
loop_
_entity_poly.entity_id
_entity_poly.type
_entity_poly.pdbx_seq_one_letter_code
_entity_poly.pdbx_strand_id
1 'polypeptide(L)' 'MEIVWSKLAYEHFLEILIYVENNFGMLTAQKTRQKIQDKVNLLAKHPYIGIIDSDFSTLFNNITVRHLKLSPNVIYY' A
#
# COMPACT_ATOMS: atom_id res chain seq x y z
N MET A 1 -12.16 -10.09 -2.98
CA MET A 1 -11.24 -10.04 -4.14
C MET A 1 -9.87 -10.52 -3.70
N GLU A 2 -9.15 -11.19 -4.59
CA GLU A 2 -7.75 -11.54 -4.36
C GLU A 2 -6.89 -10.26 -4.41
N ILE A 3 -5.93 -10.14 -3.50
CA ILE A 3 -4.96 -9.04 -3.50
C ILE A 3 -3.66 -9.54 -4.13
N VAL A 4 -3.27 -8.90 -5.22
CA VAL A 4 -2.03 -9.18 -5.92
C VAL A 4 -1.13 -7.96 -5.83
N TRP A 5 0.08 -8.15 -5.32
CA TRP A 5 1.09 -7.10 -5.28
C TRP A 5 1.84 -7.09 -6.62
N SER A 6 2.01 -5.91 -7.20
CA SER A 6 2.98 -5.76 -8.29
C SER A 6 4.39 -5.99 -7.76
N LYS A 7 5.30 -6.43 -8.64
CA LYS A 7 6.71 -6.63 -8.27
C LYS A 7 7.31 -5.38 -7.61
N LEU A 8 7.08 -4.22 -8.22
CA LEU A 8 7.55 -2.93 -7.72
C LEU A 8 6.97 -2.59 -6.34
N ALA A 9 5.67 -2.83 -6.12
CA ALA A 9 5.04 -2.57 -4.83
C ALA A 9 5.61 -3.46 -3.71
N TYR A 10 5.93 -4.72 -4.03
CA TYR A 10 6.56 -5.63 -3.09
C TYR A 10 8.00 -5.22 -2.77
N GLU A 11 8.78 -4.79 -3.76
CA GLU A 11 10.15 -4.27 -3.58
C GLU A 11 10.15 -3.02 -2.68
N HIS A 12 9.30 -2.04 -2.97
CA HIS A 12 9.15 -0.84 -2.12
C HIS A 12 8.71 -1.19 -0.69
N PHE A 13 7.83 -2.18 -0.53
CA PHE A 13 7.42 -2.64 0.79
C PHE A 13 8.60 -3.19 1.59
N LEU A 14 9.46 -4.00 0.98
CA LEU A 14 10.67 -4.53 1.64
C LEU A 14 11.65 -3.41 1.98
N GLU A 15 11.89 -2.44 1.08
CA GLU A 15 12.76 -1.30 1.33
C GLU A 15 12.29 -0.47 2.53
N ILE A 16 10.98 -0.24 2.67
CA ILE A 16 10.40 0.44 3.83
C ILE A 16 10.71 -0.35 5.11
N LEU A 17 10.54 -1.67 5.11
CA LEU A 17 10.81 -2.49 6.29
C LEU A 17 12.30 -2.49 6.67
N ILE A 18 13.19 -2.59 5.69
CA ILE A 18 14.65 -2.50 5.89
C ILE A 18 15.03 -1.14 6.46
N TYR A 19 14.50 -0.06 5.89
CA TYR A 19 14.73 1.30 6.42
C TYR A 19 14.25 1.42 7.87
N VAL A 20 13.05 0.95 8.17
CA VAL A 20 12.50 1.06 9.52
C VAL A 20 13.29 0.21 10.51
N GLU A 21 13.71 -0.99 10.13
CA GLU A 21 14.53 -1.86 10.97
C GLU A 21 15.88 -1.22 11.28
N ASN A 22 16.56 -0.70 10.26
CA ASN A 22 17.88 -0.09 10.40
C ASN A 22 17.88 1.17 11.27
N ASN A 23 16.78 1.94 11.27
CA ASN A 23 16.70 3.22 11.99
C ASN A 23 15.94 3.15 13.32
N PHE A 24 15.01 2.19 13.48
CA PHE A 24 14.08 2.14 14.62
C PHE A 24 13.93 0.73 15.24
N GLY A 25 14.68 -0.26 14.73
CA GLY A 25 14.74 -1.62 15.26
C GLY A 25 13.64 -2.57 14.76
N MET A 26 13.91 -3.86 14.91
CA MET A 26 13.09 -4.96 14.37
C MET A 26 11.64 -4.94 14.86
N LEU A 27 11.39 -4.63 16.14
CA LEU A 27 10.02 -4.55 16.67
C LEU A 27 9.19 -3.48 15.96
N THR A 28 9.81 -2.35 15.61
CA THR A 28 9.14 -1.25 14.89
C THR A 28 8.88 -1.64 13.43
N ALA A 29 9.81 -2.36 12.80
CA ALA A 29 9.64 -2.89 11.46
C ALA A 29 8.48 -3.91 11.40
N GLN A 30 8.39 -4.82 12.36
CA GLN A 30 7.29 -5.79 12.48
C GLN A 30 5.92 -5.11 12.65
N LYS A 31 5.83 -4.08 13.51
CA LYS A 31 4.60 -3.29 13.66
C LYS A 31 4.23 -2.55 12.37
N THR A 32 5.22 -2.03 11.66
CA THR A 32 5.02 -1.36 10.36
C THR A 32 4.50 -2.32 9.31
N ARG A 33 5.10 -3.52 9.21
CA ARG A 33 4.63 -4.62 8.36
C ARG A 33 3.17 -4.95 8.64
N GLN A 34 2.83 -5.19 9.91
CA GLN A 34 1.47 -5.55 10.30
C GLN A 34 0.48 -4.44 9.93
N LYS A 35 0.81 -3.18 10.23
CA LYS A 35 -0.04 -2.03 9.92
C LYS A 35 -0.31 -1.88 8.41
N ILE A 36 0.70 -2.08 7.57
CA ILE A 36 0.54 -2.04 6.11
C ILE A 36 -0.31 -3.23 5.64
N GLN A 37 0.00 -4.44 6.09
CA GLN A 37 -0.73 -5.65 5.69
C GLN A 37 -2.20 -5.60 6.10
N ASP A 38 -2.51 -5.17 7.33
CA ASP A 38 -3.89 -5.00 7.81
C ASP A 38 -4.66 -4.02 6.92
N LYS A 39 -4.04 -2.90 6.56
CA LYS A 39 -4.67 -1.89 5.71
C LYS A 39 -4.94 -2.41 4.29
N VAL A 40 -4.00 -3.14 3.71
CA VAL A 40 -4.14 -3.75 2.38
C VAL A 40 -5.18 -4.87 2.39
N ASN A 41 -5.21 -5.71 3.42
CA ASN A 41 -6.15 -6.82 3.53
C ASN A 41 -7.62 -6.35 3.58
N LEU A 42 -7.89 -5.12 4.03
CA LEU A 42 -9.24 -4.54 3.96
C LEU A 42 -9.76 -4.41 2.52
N LEU A 43 -8.87 -4.24 1.53
CA LEU A 43 -9.27 -4.13 0.12
C LEU A 43 -9.95 -5.40 -0.40
N ALA A 44 -9.64 -6.56 0.19
CA ALA A 44 -10.29 -7.81 -0.20
C ALA A 44 -11.81 -7.79 0.03
N LYS A 45 -12.26 -7.05 1.06
CA LYS A 45 -13.67 -6.90 1.44
C LYS A 45 -14.26 -5.56 0.99
N HIS A 46 -13.45 -4.51 0.95
CA HIS A 46 -13.88 -3.16 0.63
C HIS A 46 -12.94 -2.52 -0.41
N PRO A 47 -13.05 -2.92 -1.69
CA PRO A 47 -12.12 -2.49 -2.74
C PRO A 47 -12.20 -1.00 -3.09
N TYR A 48 -13.22 -0.27 -2.60
CA TYR A 48 -13.43 1.15 -2.93
C TYR A 48 -13.16 2.10 -1.76
N ILE A 49 -12.51 1.64 -0.68
CA ILE A 49 -12.22 2.46 0.51
C ILE A 49 -11.14 3.52 0.28
N GLY A 50 -10.39 3.41 -0.81
CA GLY A 50 -9.37 4.39 -1.19
C GLY A 50 -9.97 5.59 -1.88
N ILE A 51 -9.26 6.72 -1.73
CA ILE A 51 -9.59 7.98 -2.38
C ILE A 51 -9.21 7.84 -3.85
N ILE A 52 -10.11 8.24 -4.75
CA ILE A 52 -9.82 8.27 -6.20
C ILE A 52 -8.78 9.34 -6.46
N ASP A 53 -7.77 8.97 -7.23
CA ASP A 53 -6.73 9.88 -7.68
C ASP A 53 -6.96 10.23 -9.15
N SER A 54 -7.56 11.39 -9.40
CA SER A 54 -7.94 11.82 -10.76
C SER A 54 -6.73 12.06 -11.65
N ASP A 55 -5.59 12.44 -11.07
CA ASP A 55 -4.38 12.79 -11.83
C ASP A 55 -3.71 11.55 -12.41
N PHE A 56 -3.88 10.40 -11.73
CA PHE A 56 -3.37 9.10 -12.18
C PHE A 56 -4.45 8.22 -12.84
N SER A 57 -5.73 8.61 -12.78
CA SER A 57 -6.82 7.87 -13.42
C SER A 57 -6.96 8.26 -14.89
N THR A 58 -7.22 7.29 -15.77
CA THR A 58 -7.35 7.53 -17.22
C THR A 58 -8.73 7.16 -17.73
N LEU A 59 -9.34 8.08 -18.50
CA LEU A 59 -10.58 7.79 -19.23
C LEU A 59 -10.32 6.77 -20.35
N PHE A 60 -9.14 6.82 -20.98
CA PHE A 60 -8.71 5.80 -21.91
C PHE A 60 -8.33 4.54 -21.12
N ASN A 61 -8.98 3.40 -21.42
CA ASN A 61 -8.90 2.11 -20.71
C ASN A 61 -9.64 1.98 -19.37
N ASN A 62 -10.45 2.98 -18.96
CA ASN A 62 -11.24 2.95 -17.71
C ASN A 62 -10.43 2.59 -16.44
N ILE A 63 -9.16 2.99 -16.38
CA ILE A 63 -8.32 2.75 -15.21
C ILE A 63 -8.66 3.79 -14.15
N THR A 64 -9.19 3.32 -13.02
CA THR A 64 -9.42 4.15 -11.82
C THR A 64 -8.33 3.83 -10.81
N VAL A 65 -7.45 4.78 -10.55
CA VAL A 65 -6.42 4.65 -9.52
C VAL A 65 -6.98 5.17 -8.19
N ARG A 66 -6.75 4.41 -7.13
CA ARG A 66 -7.09 4.77 -5.76
C ARG A 66 -5.86 4.72 -4.88
N HIS A 67 -5.92 5.47 -3.79
CA HIS A 67 -4.87 5.39 -2.78
C HIS A 67 -5.40 5.26 -1.35
N LEU A 68 -4.67 4.54 -0.52
CA LEU A 68 -4.84 4.49 0.93
C LEU A 68 -3.73 5.32 1.58
N LYS A 69 -4.12 6.29 2.42
CA LYS A 69 -3.16 7.04 3.24
C LYS A 69 -2.82 6.23 4.49
N LEU A 70 -1.53 5.97 4.68
CA LEU A 70 -0.97 5.28 5.83
C LEU A 70 0.31 5.99 6.30
N SER A 71 0.16 7.22 6.79
CA SER A 71 1.28 8.11 7.13
C SER A 71 2.42 7.39 7.85
N PRO A 72 3.67 7.49 7.35
CA PRO A 72 4.11 8.37 6.25
C PRO A 72 3.90 7.82 4.82
N ASN A 73 3.39 6.59 4.67
CA ASN A 73 3.27 5.91 3.38
C ASN A 73 1.93 6.15 2.68
N VAL A 74 1.92 5.98 1.37
CA VAL A 74 0.71 5.95 0.53
C VAL A 74 0.73 4.69 -0.31
N ILE A 75 -0.39 3.98 -0.36
CA ILE A 75 -0.53 2.72 -1.10
C ILE A 75 -1.47 2.96 -2.28
N TYR A 76 -0.95 2.91 -3.50
CA TYR A 76 -1.73 3.04 -4.73
C TYR A 76 -2.19 1.67 -5.23
N TYR A 77 -3.42 1.60 -5.75
CA TYR A 77 -4.03 0.40 -6.30
C TYR A 77 -5.16 0.72 -7.30
#